data_AF-A0A9X3W3N6-F1
#
_entry.id   AF-A0A9X3W3N6-F1
#
_cell.length_a   1.000
_cell.length_b   1.000
_cell.length_c   1.000
_cell.angle_alpha   90.00
_cell.angle_beta   90.00
_cell.angle_gamma   90.00
#
_symmetry.space_group_name_H-M   'P 1'
#
loop_
_entity.id
_entity.type
_entity.pdbx_description
1 polymer ?
#
loop_
_entity_poly.entity_id
_entity_poly.type
_entity_poly.pdbx_seq_one_letter_code
_entity_poly.pdbx_strand_id
1 'polypeptide(L)'
;MAQKEVSHKKAAVLGLQHLLAMYSGAVAVPLLIGTALKFNSEQMTYLVSIDIFMCGLATMIQLFRNKYFGIGLPVVLGCAIQAVAPLEMIGQKFSTNTMYGAIIVAGIFVFLVAGWFSKIKKLFPPVVTGTLITVIGLTL
;
A
#
# COMPACT_ATOMS: atom_id res chain seq x y z
N MET A 1 4.09 -22.98 14.80
CA MET A 1 2.73 -22.51 15.15
C MET A 1 1.74 -23.48 14.52
N ALA A 2 0.96 -24.17 15.35
CA ALA A 2 0.00 -25.18 14.90
C ALA A 2 -1.03 -24.53 13.96
N GLN A 3 -1.12 -25.02 12.72
CA GLN A 3 -2.23 -24.74 11.80
C GLN A 3 -3.49 -25.35 12.41
N LYS A 4 -4.21 -24.56 13.20
CA LYS A 4 -5.53 -24.93 13.69
C LYS A 4 -6.48 -24.78 12.51
N GLU A 5 -6.99 -25.89 11.97
CA GLU A 5 -7.96 -25.87 10.88
C GLU A 5 -9.17 -25.03 11.29
N VAL A 6 -9.22 -23.80 10.78
CA VAL A 6 -10.31 -22.87 11.05
C VAL A 6 -11.47 -23.30 10.16
N SER A 7 -12.62 -23.62 10.76
CA SER A 7 -13.86 -23.88 10.02
C SER A 7 -14.08 -22.80 8.95
N HIS A 8 -14.41 -23.19 7.71
CA HIS A 8 -14.55 -22.27 6.57
C HIS A 8 -15.42 -21.05 6.87
N LYS A 9 -16.47 -21.22 7.71
CA LYS A 9 -17.33 -20.13 8.16
C LYS A 9 -16.58 -19.11 9.04
N LYS A 10 -15.74 -19.57 9.96
CA LYS A 10 -14.96 -18.72 10.85
C LYS A 10 -13.81 -18.04 10.11
N ALA A 11 -13.21 -18.71 9.12
CA ALA A 11 -12.22 -18.11 8.22
C ALA A 11 -12.82 -16.98 7.37
N ALA A 12 -14.03 -17.17 6.83
CA ALA A 12 -14.74 -16.14 6.08
C ALA A 12 -15.05 -14.90 6.94
N VAL A 13 -15.53 -15.10 8.17
CA VAL A 13 -15.80 -13.98 9.10
C VAL A 13 -14.52 -13.25 9.51
N LEU A 14 -13.43 -13.97 9.79
CA LEU A 14 -12.13 -13.36 10.11
C LEU A 14 -11.55 -12.59 8.92
N GLY A 15 -11.69 -13.12 7.69
CA GLY A 15 -11.30 -12.44 6.46
C GLY A 15 -12.09 -11.15 6.24
N LEU A 16 -13.40 -11.18 6.49
CA LEU A 16 -14.24 -9.98 6.42
C LEU A 16 -13.84 -8.95 7.47
N GLN A 17 -13.53 -9.35 8.71
CA GLN A 17 -13.03 -8.45 9.74
C GLN A 17 -11.70 -7.81 9.35
N HIS A 18 -10.78 -8.58 8.76
CA HIS A 18 -9.51 -8.03 8.28
C HIS A 18 -9.72 -7.04 7.14
N LEU A 19 -10.62 -7.34 6.20
CA LEU A 19 -10.96 -6.43 5.11
C LEU A 19 -11.53 -5.11 5.66
N LEU A 20 -12.50 -5.18 6.58
CA LEU A 20 -13.13 -3.99 7.16
C LEU A 20 -12.14 -3.15 7.98
N ALA A 21 -11.25 -3.80 8.74
CA ALA A 21 -10.20 -3.13 9.49
C ALA A 21 -9.21 -2.39 8.56
N MET A 22 -8.87 -3.01 7.43
CA MET A 22 -7.99 -2.41 6.43
C MET A 22 -8.68 -1.27 5.63
N TYR A 23 -9.97 -1.43 5.32
CA TYR A 23 -10.73 -0.50 4.48
C TYR A 23 -10.63 0.95 4.95
N SER A 24 -10.71 1.18 6.27
CA SER A 24 -10.59 2.53 6.84
C SER A 24 -9.26 3.23 6.51
N GLY A 25 -8.17 2.47 6.39
CA GLY A 25 -6.84 3.02 6.06
C GLY A 25 -6.60 3.09 4.55
N ALA A 26 -7.08 2.11 3.79
CA ALA A 26 -6.88 2.05 2.34
C ALA A 26 -7.60 3.20 1.61
N VAL A 27 -8.84 3.51 1.99
CA VAL A 27 -9.65 4.55 1.32
C VAL A 27 -9.12 5.96 1.58
N ALA A 28 -8.37 6.18 2.66
CA ALA A 28 -7.80 7.49 3.00
C ALA A 28 -6.84 7.99 1.91
N VAL A 29 -5.98 7.13 1.35
CA VAL A 29 -4.95 7.54 0.39
C VAL A 29 -5.54 8.04 -0.94
N PRO A 30 -6.43 7.30 -1.63
CA PRO A 30 -7.11 7.78 -2.82
C PRO A 30 -7.92 9.05 -2.58
N LEU A 31 -8.57 9.17 -1.42
CA LEU A 31 -9.33 10.37 -1.05
C LEU A 31 -8.41 11.59 -0.92
N LEU A 32 -7.28 11.48 -0.22
CA LEU A 32 -6.32 12.59 -0.07
C LEU A 32 -5.77 13.06 -1.43
N ILE A 33 -5.43 12.12 -2.31
CA ILE A 33 -4.93 12.47 -3.66
C ILE A 33 -6.05 13.08 -4.52
N GLY A 34 -7.24 12.49 -4.51
CA GLY A 34 -8.35 12.95 -5.33
C GLY A 34 -8.92 14.30 -4.89
N THR A 35 -8.91 14.62 -3.59
CA THR A 35 -9.28 15.96 -3.10
C THR A 35 -8.23 17.01 -3.47
N ALA A 36 -6.94 16.68 -3.35
CA ALA A 36 -5.85 17.56 -3.75
C ALA A 36 -5.86 17.90 -5.25
N LEU A 37 -6.22 16.93 -6.09
CA LEU A 37 -6.27 17.08 -7.55
C LEU A 37 -7.66 17.46 -8.10
N LYS A 38 -8.64 17.71 -7.22
CA LYS A 38 -10.03 18.08 -7.57
C LYS A 38 -10.69 17.12 -8.57
N PHE A 39 -10.55 15.82 -8.36
CA PHE A 39 -11.20 14.80 -9.18
C PHE A 39 -12.72 14.82 -9.04
N ASN A 40 -13.42 14.42 -10.10
CA ASN A 40 -14.87 14.25 -10.05
C ASN A 40 -15.26 13.03 -9.18
N SER A 41 -16.50 12.97 -8.69
CA SER A 41 -17.00 11.88 -7.85
C SER A 41 -16.88 10.49 -8.51
N GLU A 42 -17.06 10.44 -9.84
CA GLU A 42 -16.85 9.22 -10.63
C GLU A 42 -15.39 8.76 -10.63
N GLN A 43 -14.45 9.68 -10.88
CA GLN A 43 -13.01 9.39 -10.89
C GLN A 43 -12.51 8.98 -9.50
N MET A 44 -13.03 9.59 -8.45
CA MET A 44 -12.74 9.22 -7.07
C MET A 44 -13.18 7.78 -6.77
N THR A 45 -14.41 7.42 -7.17
CA THR A 45 -14.95 6.07 -6.98
C THR A 45 -14.15 5.02 -7.74
N TYR A 46 -13.71 5.36 -8.96
CA TYR A 46 -12.80 4.53 -9.73
C TYR A 46 -11.46 4.32 -9.02
N LEU A 47 -10.85 5.40 -8.51
CA LEU A 47 -9.54 5.33 -7.84
C LEU A 47 -9.60 4.46 -6.58
N VAL A 48 -10.64 4.62 -5.76
CA VAL A 48 -10.87 3.79 -4.56
C VAL A 48 -11.10 2.32 -4.92
N SER A 49 -11.91 2.06 -5.95
CA SER A 49 -12.22 0.69 -6.38
C SER A 49 -10.97 -0.02 -6.92
N ILE A 50 -10.15 0.68 -7.71
CA ILE A 50 -8.88 0.17 -8.23
C ILE A 50 -7.89 -0.08 -7.09
N ASP A 51 -7.81 0.83 -6.11
CA ASP A 51 -6.91 0.70 -4.96
C ASP A 51 -7.24 -0.55 -4.13
N ILE A 52 -8.50 -0.73 -3.73
CA ILE A 52 -8.94 -1.91 -2.95
C ILE A 52 -8.71 -3.20 -3.74
N PHE A 53 -9.01 -3.19 -5.04
CA PHE A 53 -8.80 -4.35 -5.90
C PHE A 53 -7.32 -4.73 -6.02
N MET A 54 -6.45 -3.75 -6.26
CA MET A 54 -5.00 -3.97 -6.35
C MET A 54 -4.38 -4.36 -5.01
N CYS A 55 -4.85 -3.81 -3.91
CA CYS A 55 -4.44 -4.20 -2.57
C CYS A 55 -4.79 -5.68 -2.25
N GLY A 56 -5.98 -6.12 -2.68
CA GLY A 56 -6.38 -7.52 -2.59
C GLY A 56 -5.50 -8.44 -3.44
N LEU A 57 -5.22 -8.03 -4.68
CA LEU A 57 -4.32 -8.76 -5.58
C LEU A 57 -2.89 -8.83 -5.03
N ALA A 58 -2.35 -7.71 -4.54
CA ALA A 58 -1.02 -7.65 -3.94
C ALA A 58 -0.93 -8.56 -2.70
N THR A 59 -1.95 -8.55 -1.85
CA THR A 59 -2.01 -9.43 -0.67
C THR A 59 -2.06 -10.91 -1.09
N MET A 60 -2.82 -11.26 -2.14
CA MET A 60 -2.84 -12.61 -2.69
C MET A 60 -1.46 -13.04 -3.25
N ILE A 61 -0.80 -12.15 -3.99
CA ILE A 61 0.56 -12.38 -4.50
C ILE A 61 1.55 -12.58 -3.36
N GLN A 62 1.42 -11.84 -2.25
CA GLN A 62 2.29 -11.97 -1.08
C GLN A 62 2.11 -13.30 -0.34
N LEU A 63 0.88 -13.83 -0.36
CA LEU A 63 0.54 -15.14 0.21
C LEU A 63 1.09 -16.31 -0.62
N PHE A 64 1.22 -16.15 -1.95
CA PHE A 64 1.84 -17.17 -2.80
C PHE A 64 3.33 -17.28 -2.50
N ARG A 65 3.72 -18.31 -1.75
CA ARG A 65 5.11 -18.62 -1.45
C ARG A 65 5.80 -19.24 -2.68
N ASN A 66 6.46 -18.41 -3.50
CA ASN A 66 7.35 -18.86 -4.57
C ASN A 66 8.81 -18.45 -4.27
N LYS A 67 9.80 -19.14 -4.84
CA LYS A 67 11.25 -18.92 -4.60
C LYS A 67 11.72 -17.47 -4.85
N TYR A 68 10.94 -16.68 -5.58
CA TYR A 68 11.23 -15.28 -5.95
C TYR A 68 10.18 -14.27 -5.45
N PHE A 69 9.00 -14.72 -4.99
CA PHE A 69 7.87 -13.84 -4.64
C PHE A 69 7.12 -14.36 -3.42
N GLY A 70 6.70 -13.45 -2.55
CA GLY A 70 5.89 -13.74 -1.38
C GLY A 70 6.68 -14.25 -0.18
N ILE A 71 6.50 -13.61 0.97
CA ILE A 71 7.13 -14.00 2.23
C ILE A 71 6.39 -15.16 2.92
N GLY A 72 5.25 -15.61 2.36
CA GLY A 72 4.43 -16.70 2.92
C GLY A 72 3.82 -16.37 4.29
N LEU A 73 3.73 -15.09 4.64
CA LEU A 73 3.11 -14.60 5.87
C LEU A 73 1.81 -13.84 5.53
N PRO A 74 0.80 -13.89 6.41
CA PRO A 74 -0.45 -13.16 6.25
C PRO A 74 -0.24 -11.67 6.54
N VAL A 75 0.40 -10.97 5.60
CA VAL A 75 0.61 -9.52 5.64
C VAL A 75 -0.31 -8.88 4.61
N VAL A 76 -1.20 -8.02 5.10
CA VAL A 76 -2.12 -7.25 4.26
C VAL A 76 -1.34 -6.06 3.69
N LEU A 77 -1.29 -5.95 2.36
CA LEU A 77 -0.66 -4.81 1.69
C LEU A 77 -1.70 -3.74 1.40
N GLY A 78 -1.44 -2.52 1.88
CA GLY A 78 -2.24 -1.34 1.58
C GLY A 78 -1.44 -0.29 0.81
N CYS A 79 -2.15 0.77 0.39
CA CYS A 79 -1.53 1.91 -0.27
C CYS A 79 -0.62 2.69 0.70
N ALA A 80 0.55 3.11 0.22
CA ALA A 80 1.57 3.73 1.07
C ALA A 80 1.30 5.23 1.23
N ILE A 81 0.87 5.64 2.43
CA ILE A 81 0.55 7.03 2.78
C ILE A 81 1.72 7.99 2.49
N GLN A 82 2.97 7.53 2.65
CA GLN A 82 4.19 8.30 2.34
C GLN A 82 4.27 8.81 0.89
N ALA A 83 3.57 8.19 -0.05
CA ALA A 83 3.57 8.59 -1.46
C ALA A 83 2.58 9.73 -1.76
N VAL A 84 1.68 10.08 -0.83
CA VAL A 84 0.63 11.09 -1.08
C VAL A 84 1.22 12.46 -1.39
N ALA A 85 2.07 12.98 -0.51
CA ALA A 85 2.69 14.31 -0.69
C ALA A 85 3.47 14.48 -2.01
N PRO A 86 4.38 13.56 -2.40
CA PRO A 86 5.05 13.69 -3.69
C PRO A 86 4.12 13.53 -4.88
N LEU A 87 3.08 12.69 -4.80
CA LEU A 87 2.09 12.53 -5.88
C LEU A 87 1.21 13.76 -6.04
N GLU A 88 0.81 14.40 -4.94
CA GLU A 88 0.10 15.68 -4.97
C GLU A 88 0.95 16.74 -5.66
N MET A 89 2.22 16.88 -5.28
CA MET A 89 3.14 17.83 -5.92
C MET A 89 3.29 17.58 -7.42
N ILE A 90 3.40 16.32 -7.84
CA ILE A 90 3.52 15.95 -9.26
C ILE A 90 2.21 16.24 -9.98
N GLY A 91 1.06 15.90 -9.41
CA GLY A 91 -0.24 16.12 -10.03
C GLY A 91 -0.67 17.60 -10.08
N GLN A 92 -0.15 18.45 -9.20
CA GLN A 92 -0.35 19.90 -9.29
C GLN A 92 0.54 20.57 -10.35
N LYS A 93 1.79 20.09 -10.51
CA LYS A 93 2.75 20.65 -11.47
C LYS A 93 2.69 20.03 -12.86
N PHE A 94 2.22 18.80 -12.98
CA PHE A 94 2.17 18.01 -14.21
C PHE A 94 0.79 17.36 -14.38
N SER A 95 0.54 16.78 -15.56
CA SER A 95 -0.71 16.06 -15.82
C SER A 95 -0.79 14.72 -15.08
N THR A 96 -2.03 14.23 -14.87
CA THR A 96 -2.34 12.92 -14.26
C THR A 96 -1.64 11.73 -14.93
N ASN A 97 -1.42 11.78 -16.25
CA ASN A 97 -0.69 10.73 -16.96
C ASN A 97 0.77 10.62 -16.50
N THR A 98 1.39 11.76 -16.18
CA THR A 98 2.77 11.81 -15.65
C THR A 98 2.82 11.20 -14.25
N MET A 99 1.79 11.44 -13.44
CA MET A 99 1.66 10.84 -12.10
C MET A 99 1.62 9.31 -12.18
N TYR A 100 0.77 8.73 -13.05
CA TYR A 100 0.72 7.27 -13.23
C TYR A 100 2.04 6.70 -13.77
N GLY A 101 2.67 7.38 -14.72
CA GLY A 101 3.99 6.98 -15.23
C GLY A 101 5.07 6.99 -14.14
N ALA A 102 5.09 8.04 -13.30
CA ALA A 102 6.02 8.15 -12.18
C ALA A 102 5.83 7.02 -11.16
N ILE A 103 4.58 6.64 -10.85
CA ILE A 103 4.29 5.51 -9.94
C ILE A 103 4.86 4.20 -10.50
N ILE A 104 4.65 3.93 -11.79
CA ILE A 104 5.13 2.69 -12.43
C ILE A 104 6.66 2.63 -12.42
N VAL A 105 7.33 3.73 -12.80
CA VAL A 105 8.79 3.82 -12.81
C VAL A 105 9.36 3.68 -11.39
N ALA A 106 8.74 4.33 -10.40
CA ALA A 106 9.13 4.20 -9.00
C ALA A 106 8.98 2.75 -8.50
N GLY A 107 7.89 2.06 -8.86
CA GLY A 107 7.67 0.67 -8.51
C GLY A 107 8.74 -0.28 -9.08
N ILE A 108 9.09 -0.12 -10.35
CA ILE A 108 10.16 -0.90 -11.00
C ILE A 108 11.51 -0.61 -10.33
N PHE A 109 11.81 0.66 -10.05
CA PHE A 109 13.04 1.06 -9.39
C PHE A 109 13.16 0.43 -8.00
N VAL A 110 12.10 0.49 -7.19
CA VAL A 110 12.06 -0.15 -5.86
C VAL A 110 12.27 -1.66 -5.97
N PHE A 111 11.63 -2.32 -6.93
CA PHE A 111 11.80 -3.76 -7.14
C PHE A 111 13.26 -4.15 -7.44
N LEU A 112 13.95 -3.38 -8.29
CA LEU A 112 15.36 -3.61 -8.62
C LEU A 112 16.30 -3.35 -7.43
N VAL A 113 16.03 -2.30 -6.65
CA VAL A 113 16.90 -1.88 -5.53
C VAL A 113 16.63 -2.69 -4.26
N ALA A 114 15.48 -3.36 -4.13
CA ALA A 114 15.06 -4.09 -2.94
C ALA A 114 16.13 -5.07 -2.40
N GLY A 115 16.83 -5.79 -3.29
CA GLY A 115 17.88 -6.73 -2.91
C GLY A 115 19.10 -6.06 -2.26
N TRP A 116 19.50 -4.89 -2.76
CA TRP A 116 20.60 -4.11 -2.17
C TRP A 116 20.16 -3.46 -0.86
N PHE A 117 18.93 -2.91 -0.82
CA PHE A 117 18.39 -2.23 0.35
C PHE A 117 18.35 -3.13 1.60
N SER A 118 18.14 -4.44 1.41
CA SER A 118 18.21 -5.44 2.49
C SER A 118 19.54 -5.42 3.26
N LYS A 119 20.67 -5.09 2.60
CA LYS A 119 21.99 -4.96 3.23
C LYS A 119 22.15 -3.66 4.02
N ILE A 120 21.47 -2.60 3.61
CA ILE A 120 21.55 -1.24 4.17
C ILE A 120 20.65 -1.10 5.41
N LYS A 121 19.67 -2.00 5.60
CA LYS A 121 18.72 -1.99 6.74
C LYS A 121 19.37 -1.86 8.12
N LYS A 122 20.64 -2.26 8.30
CA LYS A 122 21.39 -2.06 9.54
C LYS A 122 21.59 -0.58 9.93
N LEU A 123 21.52 0.34 8.96
CA LEU A 123 21.67 1.78 9.17
C LEU A 123 20.36 2.46 9.61
N PHE A 124 19.23 1.77 9.57
CA PHE A 124 17.93 2.27 10.00
C PHE A 124 17.47 1.55 11.28
N PRO A 125 18.02 1.93 12.45
CA PRO A 125 17.58 1.39 13.73
C PRO A 125 16.10 1.72 13.96
N PRO A 126 15.39 0.96 14.83
CA PRO A 126 13.96 1.14 15.05
C PRO A 126 13.56 2.56 15.49
N VAL A 127 14.48 3.31 16.11
CA VAL A 127 14.27 4.72 16.45
C VAL A 127 14.03 5.59 15.21
N VAL A 128 14.80 5.40 14.12
CA VAL A 128 14.65 6.21 12.89
C VAL A 128 13.34 5.88 12.19
N THR A 129 13.03 4.60 12.05
CA THR A 129 11.78 4.13 11.43
C THR A 129 10.56 4.59 12.22
N GLY A 130 10.61 4.51 13.56
CA GLY A 130 9.55 4.98 14.44
C GLY A 130 9.31 6.49 14.32
N THR A 131 10.38 7.29 14.37
CA THR A 131 10.27 8.75 14.21
C THR A 131 9.69 9.13 12.83
N LEU A 132 10.12 8.46 11.75
CA LEU A 132 9.57 8.70 10.42
C LEU A 132 8.06 8.42 10.36
N ILE A 133 7.60 7.31 10.94
CA ILE A 133 6.17 6.97 10.99
C ILE A 133 5.39 8.02 11.80
N THR A 134 5.92 8.47 12.94
CA THR A 134 5.29 9.53 13.75
C THR A 134 5.20 10.85 12.97
N VAL A 135 6.26 11.25 12.27
CA VAL A 135 6.26 12.48 11.47
C VAL A 135 5.25 12.37 10.32
N ILE A 136 5.21 11.24 9.61
CA ILE A 136 4.21 11.01 8.55
C ILE A 136 2.79 11.11 9.12
N GLY A 137 2.54 10.50 10.29
CA GLY A 137 1.24 10.56 10.94
C GLY A 137 0.83 11.94 11.46
N LEU A 138 1.80 12.80 11.83
CA LEU A 138 1.55 14.18 12.26
C LEU A 138 1.41 15.18 11.11
N THR A 139 1.95 14.85 9.94
CA THR A 139 1.96 15.75 8.77
C THR A 139 0.70 15.59 7.91
N LEU A 140 0.01 14.45 8.02
CA LEU A 140 -1.30 14.23 7.43
C LEU A 140 -2.40 14.98 8.18
#